data_AF-M0JJB8-F1
#
_entry.id   AF-M0JJB8-F1
#
_cell.length_a   1.000
_cell.length_b   1.000
_cell.length_c   1.000
_cell.angle_alpha   90.00
_cell.angle_beta   90.00
_cell.angle_gamma   90.00
#
_symmetry.space_group_name_H-M   'P 1'
#
loop_
_entity.id
_entity.type
_entity.pdbx_description
1 polymer ?
#
loop_
_entity_poly.entity_id
_entity_poly.type
_entity_poly.pdbx_seq_one_letter_code
_entity_poly.pdbx_strand_id
1 'polypeptide(L)'
;MIFESLPTTPRSDELIDKAFSRAARTGRAKQNKLEAQQSMLQTASNILSDNLENVVVEWPDFGTVDPFYYELADAIVDVDEVRKSLSEVMWASRQVDNIAREYQPKLRKTDADLARKHRKQAFARMASVVEEVEDDLLRIGEARDALKDLPDIRPDEPAIVVAGYPNVGKSSFVNDVTRASNEIARYPFTTKGVQIGHFDRDRIRYQIIDTPGLLDRPEDERNDIERQAVSALEHLADAVIFVADASGACGYPIESQLELRDAVKARFEERDIPVLTVCNKSDRSTDMEADLYMSVETGENVEAVLDAAVEAIGFEPDIPPSRNE
;
A
#
# COMPACT_ATOMS: atom_id res chain seq x y z
N MET A 1 5.40 -3.38 -6.29
CA MET A 1 5.41 -2.84 -4.91
C MET A 1 5.43 -1.31 -4.88
N ILE A 2 4.28 -0.70 -4.58
CA ILE A 2 4.09 0.77 -4.53
C ILE A 2 4.84 1.42 -3.36
N PHE A 3 4.90 0.78 -2.19
CA PHE A 3 5.51 1.33 -0.97
C PHE A 3 6.85 0.69 -0.57
N GLU A 4 7.15 -0.54 -1.03
CA GLU A 4 8.38 -1.24 -0.64
C GLU A 4 9.66 -0.54 -1.15
N SER A 5 9.58 0.09 -2.33
CA SER A 5 10.71 0.80 -2.92
C SER A 5 11.01 2.16 -2.28
N LEU A 6 10.17 2.62 -1.34
CA LEU A 6 10.37 3.92 -0.70
C LEU A 6 11.70 3.95 0.06
N PRO A 7 12.56 4.96 -0.19
CA PRO A 7 13.82 5.09 0.52
C PRO A 7 13.60 5.42 1.99
N THR A 8 14.60 5.15 2.82
CA THR A 8 14.60 5.57 4.22
C THR A 8 14.58 7.10 4.32
N THR A 9 13.62 7.62 5.08
CA THR A 9 13.52 9.05 5.36
C THR A 9 14.65 9.46 6.32
N PRO A 10 15.47 10.46 5.96
CA PRO A 10 16.57 10.92 6.80
C PRO A 10 16.05 11.75 7.98
N ARG A 11 16.80 11.79 9.09
CA ARG A 11 16.51 12.70 10.21
C ARG A 11 16.97 14.14 9.91
N SER A 12 16.36 15.13 10.56
CA SER A 12 16.66 16.55 10.38
C SER A 12 18.12 16.89 10.68
N ASP A 13 18.64 16.39 11.81
CA ASP A 13 20.03 16.54 12.25
C ASP A 13 21.03 15.90 11.28
N GLU A 14 20.75 14.68 10.80
CA GLU A 14 21.55 13.99 9.80
C GLU A 14 21.64 14.77 8.48
N LEU A 15 20.53 15.35 8.03
CA LEU A 15 20.48 16.20 6.83
C LEU A 15 21.33 17.46 6.98
N ILE A 16 21.16 18.17 8.10
CA ILE A 16 21.90 19.40 8.41
C ILE A 16 23.40 19.10 8.48
N ASP A 17 23.80 18.06 9.20
CA ASP A 17 25.19 17.67 9.37
C ASP A 17 25.82 17.25 8.04
N LYS A 18 25.12 16.44 7.24
CA LYS A 18 25.55 16.03 5.89
C LYS A 18 25.77 17.25 5.01
N ALA A 19 24.80 18.16 4.94
CA ALA A 19 24.85 19.34 4.11
C ALA A 19 25.99 20.29 4.51
N PHE A 20 26.10 20.63 5.79
CA PHE A 20 27.09 21.59 6.27
C PHE A 20 28.51 21.02 6.26
N SER A 21 28.67 19.73 6.58
CA SER A 21 29.95 19.04 6.47
C SER A 21 30.43 18.98 5.02
N ARG A 22 29.53 18.65 4.07
CA ARG A 22 29.89 18.59 2.65
C ARG A 22 30.20 19.98 2.11
N ALA A 23 29.39 20.99 2.45
CA ALA A 23 29.67 22.38 2.10
C ALA A 23 31.04 22.84 2.62
N ALA A 24 31.36 22.57 3.88
CA ALA A 24 32.65 22.93 4.47
C ALA A 24 33.83 22.28 3.72
N ARG A 25 33.71 21.00 3.32
CA ARG A 25 34.72 20.33 2.49
C ARG A 25 34.87 20.99 1.12
N THR A 26 33.77 21.30 0.44
CA THR A 26 33.80 21.98 -0.86
C THR A 26 34.47 23.35 -0.77
N GLY A 27 34.17 24.12 0.28
CA GLY A 27 34.78 25.42 0.47
C GLY A 27 36.28 25.37 0.80
N ARG A 28 36.75 24.36 1.54
CA ARG A 28 38.20 24.15 1.80
C ARG A 28 38.99 23.87 0.53
N ALA A 29 38.35 23.33 -0.51
CA ALA A 29 38.98 23.05 -1.80
C ALA A 29 39.14 24.30 -2.68
N LYS A 30 38.54 25.45 -2.31
CA LYS A 30 38.64 26.70 -3.06
C LYS A 30 39.83 27.54 -2.59
N GLN A 31 40.61 28.06 -3.53
CA GLN A 31 41.73 28.96 -3.22
C GLN A 31 41.25 30.37 -2.86
N ASN A 32 40.24 30.87 -3.56
CA ASN A 32 39.64 32.18 -3.28
C ASN A 32 38.65 32.09 -2.12
N LYS A 33 38.89 32.89 -1.06
CA LYS A 33 38.07 32.89 0.16
C LYS A 33 36.62 33.31 -0.09
N LEU A 34 36.36 34.22 -1.03
CA LEU A 34 35.02 34.68 -1.39
C LEU A 34 34.27 33.58 -2.15
N GLU A 35 34.91 32.98 -3.16
CA GLU A 35 34.36 31.83 -3.89
C GLU A 35 34.10 30.64 -2.96
N ALA A 36 34.95 30.44 -1.95
CA ALA A 36 34.73 29.43 -0.92
C ALA A 36 33.39 29.64 -0.18
N GLN A 37 33.08 30.88 0.23
CA GLN A 37 31.80 31.16 0.92
C GLN A 37 30.59 30.96 0.00
N GLN A 38 30.69 31.39 -1.25
CA GLN A 38 29.63 31.22 -2.25
C GLN A 38 29.38 29.74 -2.56
N SER A 39 30.46 28.97 -2.76
CA SER A 39 30.37 27.54 -3.03
C SER A 39 29.81 26.77 -1.83
N MET A 40 30.16 27.15 -0.59
CA MET A 40 29.56 26.56 0.60
C MET A 40 28.05 26.80 0.66
N LEU A 41 27.58 28.03 0.39
CA LEU A 41 26.15 28.35 0.37
C LEU A 41 25.40 27.48 -0.64
N GLN A 42 25.89 27.44 -1.89
CA GLN A 42 25.27 26.65 -2.95
C GLN A 42 25.27 25.15 -2.64
N THR A 43 26.37 24.61 -2.11
CA THR A 43 26.43 23.18 -1.78
C THR A 43 25.47 22.83 -0.64
N ALA A 44 25.38 23.66 0.40
CA ALA A 44 24.47 23.41 1.51
C ALA A 44 23.01 23.50 1.06
N SER A 45 22.64 24.54 0.31
CA SER A 45 21.27 24.71 -0.17
C SER A 45 20.82 23.52 -1.02
N ASN A 46 21.62 23.13 -2.02
CA ASN A 46 21.28 22.02 -2.91
C ASN A 46 21.12 20.71 -2.13
N ILE A 47 22.05 20.39 -1.22
CA ILE A 47 21.94 19.14 -0.47
C ILE A 47 20.66 19.13 0.37
N LEU A 48 20.33 20.22 1.05
CA LEU A 48 19.11 20.29 1.86
C LEU A 48 17.85 20.26 0.99
N SER A 49 17.73 21.14 -0.02
CA SER A 49 16.55 21.21 -0.89
C SER A 49 16.31 19.90 -1.61
N ASP A 50 17.36 19.32 -2.22
CA ASP A 50 17.23 18.12 -3.03
C ASP A 50 16.88 16.90 -2.16
N ASN A 51 17.47 16.77 -0.95
CA ASN A 51 17.13 15.64 -0.08
C ASN A 51 15.69 15.76 0.47
N LEU A 52 15.24 16.95 0.86
CA LEU A 52 13.86 17.17 1.30
C LEU A 52 12.86 16.96 0.16
N GLU A 53 13.15 17.45 -1.04
CA GLU A 53 12.31 17.23 -2.22
C GLU A 53 12.22 15.74 -2.57
N ASN A 54 13.35 15.03 -2.57
CA ASN A 54 13.40 13.60 -2.82
C ASN A 54 12.58 12.78 -1.82
N VAL A 55 12.51 13.19 -0.54
CA VAL A 55 11.62 12.53 0.43
C VAL A 55 10.17 12.58 -0.04
N VAL A 56 9.74 13.64 -0.74
CA VAL A 56 8.36 13.82 -1.17
C VAL A 56 8.09 13.17 -2.52
N VAL A 57 8.95 13.36 -3.51
CA VAL A 57 8.70 12.89 -4.89
C VAL A 57 8.84 11.37 -5.05
N GLU A 58 9.47 10.69 -4.11
CA GLU A 58 9.56 9.22 -4.10
C GLU A 58 8.24 8.58 -3.62
N TRP A 59 7.40 9.32 -2.87
CA TRP A 59 6.08 8.81 -2.49
C TRP A 59 5.12 8.81 -3.70
N PRO A 60 4.27 7.78 -3.81
CA PRO A 60 3.23 7.78 -4.83
C PRO A 60 2.23 8.90 -4.56
N ASP A 61 1.65 9.45 -5.63
CA ASP A 61 0.51 10.35 -5.50
C ASP A 61 -0.71 9.53 -5.11
N PHE A 62 -1.12 9.64 -3.84
CA PHE A 62 -2.30 8.97 -3.29
C PHE A 62 -3.60 9.26 -4.07
N GLY A 63 -3.69 10.37 -4.82
CA GLY A 63 -4.82 10.64 -5.70
C GLY A 63 -4.87 9.79 -6.97
N THR A 64 -3.79 9.05 -7.26
CA THR A 64 -3.65 8.18 -8.44
C THR A 64 -3.37 6.73 -8.07
N VAL A 65 -3.14 6.45 -6.78
CA VAL A 65 -3.00 5.09 -6.25
C VAL A 65 -4.34 4.37 -6.40
N ASP A 66 -4.28 3.08 -6.72
CA ASP A 66 -5.47 2.26 -6.81
C ASP A 66 -6.27 2.31 -5.49
N PRO A 67 -7.61 2.43 -5.54
CA PRO A 67 -8.44 2.51 -4.35
C PRO A 67 -8.18 1.40 -3.30
N PHE A 68 -7.87 0.17 -3.72
CA PHE A 68 -7.51 -0.92 -2.82
C PHE A 68 -6.30 -0.54 -1.94
N TYR A 69 -5.24 -0.03 -2.56
CA TYR A 69 -4.02 0.37 -1.87
C TYR A 69 -4.21 1.65 -1.06
N TYR A 70 -5.05 2.57 -1.53
CA TYR A 70 -5.38 3.78 -0.79
C TYR A 70 -6.08 3.43 0.53
N GLU A 71 -7.14 2.62 0.49
CA GLU A 71 -7.88 2.24 1.70
C GLU A 71 -7.02 1.43 2.67
N LEU A 72 -6.16 0.54 2.15
CA LEU A 72 -5.20 -0.18 2.99
C LEU A 72 -4.17 0.74 3.64
N ALA A 73 -3.61 1.69 2.90
CA ALA A 73 -2.64 2.61 3.45
C ALA A 73 -3.28 3.50 4.52
N ASP A 74 -4.49 4.01 4.24
CA ASP A 74 -5.23 4.89 5.14
C ASP A 74 -5.61 4.20 6.45
N ALA A 75 -5.97 2.91 6.40
CA ALA A 75 -6.22 2.09 7.59
C ALA A 75 -4.99 1.96 8.51
N ILE A 76 -3.77 2.15 8.00
CA ILE A 76 -2.52 1.96 8.75
C ILE A 76 -1.93 3.29 9.23
N VAL A 77 -1.85 4.30 8.35
CA VAL A 77 -1.02 5.49 8.60
C VAL A 77 -1.75 6.83 8.58
N ASP A 78 -3.07 6.85 8.36
CA ASP A 78 -3.84 8.08 8.05
C ASP A 78 -3.20 8.85 6.89
N VAL A 79 -3.71 8.61 5.68
CA VAL A 79 -3.10 9.14 4.45
C VAL A 79 -3.13 10.66 4.43
N ASP A 80 -4.13 11.30 5.04
CA ASP A 80 -4.24 12.75 5.05
C ASP A 80 -3.16 13.40 5.94
N GLU A 81 -2.87 12.83 7.11
CA GLU A 81 -1.75 13.30 7.93
C GLU A 81 -0.39 13.07 7.26
N VAL A 82 -0.21 11.94 6.55
CA VAL A 82 1.01 11.71 5.76
C VAL A 82 1.14 12.75 4.63
N ARG A 83 0.07 13.02 3.88
CA ARG A 83 0.06 14.03 2.81
C ARG A 83 0.38 15.43 3.32
N LYS A 84 -0.12 15.77 4.51
CA LYS A 84 0.18 17.03 5.18
C LYS A 84 1.66 17.13 5.53
N SER A 85 2.25 16.12 6.16
CA SER A 85 3.69 16.09 6.46
C SER A 85 4.55 16.14 5.19
N LEU A 86 4.18 15.43 4.13
CA LEU A 86 4.85 15.53 2.82
C LEU A 86 4.79 16.95 2.25
N SER A 87 3.67 17.65 2.43
CA SER A 87 3.49 19.03 1.99
C SER A 87 4.36 20.02 2.77
N GLU A 88 4.48 19.84 4.09
CA GLU A 88 5.37 20.66 4.95
C GLU A 88 6.84 20.44 4.59
N VAL A 89 7.27 19.18 4.35
CA VAL A 89 8.64 18.88 3.89
C VAL A 89 8.94 19.51 2.51
N MET A 90 7.98 19.46 1.59
CA MET A 90 8.09 20.14 0.29
C MET A 90 8.17 21.67 0.45
N TRP A 91 7.41 22.24 1.38
CA TRP A 91 7.51 23.65 1.73
C TRP A 91 8.91 24.00 2.26
N ALA A 92 9.45 23.19 3.18
CA ALA A 92 10.79 23.39 3.74
C ALA A 92 11.88 23.36 2.65
N SER A 93 11.79 22.42 1.70
CA SER A 93 12.67 22.39 0.53
C SER A 93 12.65 23.72 -0.23
N ARG A 94 11.45 24.23 -0.56
CA ARG A 94 11.28 25.52 -1.26
C ARG A 94 11.79 26.70 -0.43
N GLN A 95 11.62 26.68 0.90
CA GLN A 95 12.13 27.74 1.78
C GLN A 95 13.65 27.77 1.83
N VAL A 96 14.33 26.62 1.93
CA VAL A 96 15.80 26.52 1.84
C VAL A 96 16.29 27.18 0.55
N ASP A 97 15.61 26.87 -0.55
CA ASP A 97 15.93 27.38 -1.89
C ASP A 97 15.74 28.90 -2.00
N ASN A 98 14.65 29.42 -1.40
CA ASN A 98 14.39 30.86 -1.29
C ASN A 98 15.44 31.58 -0.42
N ILE A 99 15.86 31.00 0.71
CA ILE A 99 16.94 31.55 1.54
C ILE A 99 18.23 31.62 0.72
N ALA A 100 18.57 30.58 -0.03
CA ALA A 100 19.76 30.59 -0.89
C ALA A 100 19.72 31.73 -1.91
N ARG A 101 18.58 31.91 -2.60
CA ARG A 101 18.37 33.00 -3.57
C ARG A 101 18.43 34.39 -2.93
N GLU A 102 17.94 34.54 -1.70
CA GLU A 102 18.01 35.79 -0.93
C GLU A 102 19.45 36.18 -0.58
N TYR A 103 20.28 35.21 -0.17
CA TYR A 103 21.64 35.47 0.28
C TYR A 103 22.70 35.45 -0.83
N GLN A 104 22.48 34.74 -1.94
CA GLN A 104 23.46 34.61 -3.01
C GLN A 104 23.95 35.98 -3.56
N PRO A 105 23.09 37.00 -3.80
CA PRO A 105 23.55 38.33 -4.21
C PRO A 105 24.39 39.03 -3.12
N LYS A 106 24.05 38.85 -1.85
CA LYS A 106 24.77 39.42 -0.69
C LYS A 106 26.19 38.85 -0.57
N LEU A 107 26.42 37.64 -1.08
CA LEU A 107 27.76 37.01 -1.12
C LEU A 107 28.56 37.36 -2.38
N ARG A 108 27.95 37.90 -3.45
CA ARG A 108 28.64 38.26 -4.69
C ARG A 108 29.30 39.64 -4.66
N LYS A 109 28.72 40.60 -3.94
CA LYS A 109 29.15 42.01 -3.93
C LYS A 109 29.74 42.43 -2.58
N THR A 110 30.72 41.67 -2.08
CA THR A 110 31.26 41.86 -0.73
C THR A 110 32.68 41.31 -0.59
N ASP A 111 33.38 41.68 0.49
CA ASP A 111 34.59 40.99 0.94
C ASP A 111 34.28 39.62 1.60
N ALA A 112 35.33 38.83 1.81
CA ALA A 112 35.23 37.46 2.31
C ALA A 112 34.73 37.36 3.77
N ASP A 113 35.01 38.35 4.62
CA ASP A 113 34.61 38.31 6.03
C ASP A 113 33.12 38.62 6.17
N LEU A 114 32.62 39.60 5.43
CA LEU A 114 31.19 39.88 5.37
C LEU A 114 30.43 38.76 4.64
N ALA A 115 30.98 38.16 3.58
CA ALA A 115 30.42 36.96 2.96
C ALA A 115 30.30 35.80 3.96
N ARG A 116 31.30 35.61 4.83
CA ARG A 116 31.27 34.58 5.88
C ARG A 116 30.15 34.84 6.90
N LYS A 117 29.91 36.09 7.28
CA LYS A 117 28.81 36.46 8.18
C LYS A 117 27.45 36.14 7.54
N HIS A 118 27.25 36.56 6.28
CA HIS A 118 26.02 36.27 5.54
C HIS A 118 25.79 34.78 5.33
N ARG A 119 26.83 34.00 4.98
CA ARG A 119 26.72 32.54 4.88
C ARG A 119 26.29 31.91 6.20
N LYS A 120 26.86 32.33 7.33
CA LYS A 120 26.46 31.80 8.65
C LYS A 120 25.00 32.09 8.98
N GLN A 121 24.52 33.29 8.65
CA GLN A 121 23.10 33.64 8.81
C GLN A 121 22.21 32.76 7.93
N ALA A 122 22.58 32.56 6.67
CA ALA A 122 21.85 31.68 5.76
C ALA A 122 21.82 30.23 6.28
N PHE A 123 22.96 29.70 6.74
CA PHE A 123 23.05 28.36 7.32
C PHE A 123 22.16 28.22 8.55
N ALA A 124 22.18 29.19 9.46
CA ALA A 124 21.32 29.16 10.64
C ALA A 124 19.83 29.15 10.24
N ARG A 125 19.43 30.00 9.28
CA ARG A 125 18.03 30.02 8.79
C ARG A 125 17.64 28.72 8.08
N MET A 126 18.53 28.15 7.28
CA MET A 126 18.28 26.85 6.62
C MET A 126 18.13 25.73 7.65
N ALA A 127 19.02 25.68 8.66
CA ALA A 127 18.93 24.69 9.73
C ALA A 127 17.60 24.82 10.49
N SER A 128 17.20 26.04 10.87
CA SER A 128 15.92 26.25 11.56
C SER A 128 14.71 25.81 10.74
N VAL A 129 14.71 26.00 9.42
CA VAL A 129 13.63 25.49 8.55
C VAL A 129 13.60 23.95 8.50
N VAL A 130 14.76 23.30 8.49
CA VAL A 130 14.85 21.84 8.48
C VAL A 130 14.45 21.26 9.86
N GLU A 131 14.82 21.93 10.94
CA GLU A 131 14.40 21.61 12.31
C GLU A 131 12.88 21.79 12.50
N GLU A 132 12.26 22.76 11.82
CA GLU A 132 10.81 23.01 11.88
C GLU A 132 9.97 21.83 11.37
N VAL A 133 10.50 21.04 10.43
CA VAL A 133 9.85 19.85 9.85
C VAL A 133 10.40 18.53 10.39
N GLU A 134 11.07 18.55 11.55
CA GLU A 134 11.62 17.33 12.17
C GLU A 134 10.53 16.28 12.40
N ASP A 135 9.43 16.67 13.05
CA ASP A 135 8.32 15.76 13.35
C ASP A 135 7.65 15.21 12.08
N ASP A 136 7.61 15.99 11.00
CA ASP A 136 7.09 15.54 9.71
C ASP A 136 8.00 14.48 9.08
N LEU A 137 9.32 14.68 9.11
CA LEU A 137 10.29 13.67 8.66
C LEU A 137 10.21 12.38 9.50
N LEU A 138 9.97 12.51 10.82
CA LEU A 138 9.74 11.35 11.69
C LEU A 138 8.49 10.58 11.25
N ARG A 139 7.35 11.28 11.11
CA ARG A 139 6.06 10.69 10.72
C ARG A 139 6.12 10.03 9.36
N ILE A 140 6.74 10.67 8.36
CA ILE A 140 6.92 10.09 7.02
C ILE A 140 7.74 8.79 7.12
N GLY A 141 8.83 8.80 7.91
CA GLY A 141 9.65 7.61 8.12
C GLY A 141 8.89 6.45 8.78
N GLU A 142 8.09 6.74 9.80
CA GLU A 142 7.24 5.77 10.49
C GLU A 142 6.15 5.21 9.57
N ALA A 143 5.50 6.07 8.80
CA ALA A 143 4.50 5.67 7.82
C ALA A 143 5.10 4.76 6.74
N ARG A 144 6.28 5.13 6.20
CA ARG A 144 7.02 4.30 5.24
C ARG A 144 7.34 2.92 5.82
N ASP A 145 7.79 2.86 7.08
CA ASP A 145 8.10 1.59 7.72
C ASP A 145 6.87 0.73 8.01
N ALA A 146 5.70 1.34 8.23
CA ALA A 146 4.44 0.62 8.39
C ALA A 146 3.89 0.10 7.05
N LEU A 147 4.08 0.84 5.95
CA LEU A 147 3.53 0.51 4.64
C LEU A 147 4.41 -0.43 3.80
N LYS A 148 5.72 -0.51 4.05
CA LYS A 148 6.65 -1.30 3.22
C LYS A 148 6.33 -2.80 3.15
N ASP A 149 5.59 -3.31 4.13
CA ASP A 149 5.22 -4.72 4.26
C ASP A 149 3.83 -5.03 3.66
N LEU A 150 3.16 -4.04 3.07
CA LEU A 150 1.86 -4.23 2.41
C LEU A 150 1.94 -5.28 1.29
N PRO A 151 0.86 -6.02 1.03
CA PRO A 151 0.85 -7.09 0.04
C PRO A 151 1.01 -6.50 -1.37
N ASP A 152 1.83 -7.13 -2.22
CA ASP A 152 1.94 -6.76 -3.64
C ASP A 152 0.84 -7.45 -4.44
N ILE A 153 -0.36 -6.88 -4.39
CA ILE A 153 -1.50 -7.32 -5.19
C ILE A 153 -1.50 -6.56 -6.52
N ARG A 154 -1.78 -7.26 -7.61
CA ARG A 154 -1.84 -6.67 -8.95
C ARG A 154 -3.28 -6.29 -9.26
N PRO A 155 -3.68 -5.01 -9.13
CA PRO A 155 -5.07 -4.62 -9.39
C PRO A 155 -5.48 -4.77 -10.87
N ASP A 156 -4.51 -4.98 -11.76
CA ASP A 156 -4.73 -5.27 -13.18
C ASP A 156 -5.03 -6.75 -13.48
N GLU A 157 -4.88 -7.65 -12.50
CA GLU A 157 -5.22 -9.07 -12.63
C GLU A 157 -6.55 -9.34 -11.90
N PRO A 158 -7.54 -10.00 -12.53
CA PRO A 158 -8.84 -10.25 -11.92
C PRO A 158 -8.70 -11.08 -10.63
N ALA A 159 -9.43 -10.69 -9.59
CA ALA A 159 -9.28 -11.21 -8.25
C ALA A 159 -10.57 -11.84 -7.69
N ILE A 160 -10.42 -13.06 -7.17
CA ILE A 160 -11.47 -13.81 -6.49
C ILE A 160 -11.20 -13.78 -4.99
N VAL A 161 -12.14 -13.22 -4.22
CA VAL A 161 -12.05 -13.21 -2.76
C VAL A 161 -12.82 -14.40 -2.18
N VAL A 162 -12.20 -15.14 -1.26
CA VAL A 162 -12.83 -16.28 -0.59
C VAL A 162 -13.28 -15.89 0.82
N ALA A 163 -14.57 -16.04 1.08
CA ALA A 163 -15.25 -15.67 2.34
C ALA A 163 -15.94 -16.89 2.97
N GLY A 164 -16.36 -16.76 4.24
CA GLY A 164 -17.07 -17.81 4.99
C GLY A 164 -16.41 -18.12 6.33
N TYR A 165 -17.09 -18.85 7.21
CA TYR A 165 -16.63 -19.11 8.59
C TYR A 165 -15.27 -19.82 8.66
N PRO A 166 -14.58 -19.82 9.83
CA PRO A 166 -13.41 -20.66 10.04
C PRO A 166 -13.73 -22.15 9.80
N ASN A 167 -12.73 -22.91 9.33
CA ASN A 167 -12.81 -24.37 9.15
C ASN A 167 -13.85 -24.89 8.13
N VAL A 168 -14.51 -24.03 7.36
CA VAL A 168 -15.38 -24.45 6.23
C VAL A 168 -14.58 -24.99 5.04
N GLY A 169 -13.27 -24.68 4.98
CA GLY A 169 -12.35 -25.19 3.95
C GLY A 169 -11.82 -24.15 2.97
N LYS A 170 -11.94 -22.84 3.26
CA LYS A 170 -11.42 -21.73 2.42
C LYS A 170 -9.96 -21.92 2.02
N SER A 171 -9.06 -22.02 3.00
CA SER A 171 -7.62 -22.19 2.73
C SER A 171 -7.31 -23.49 2.00
N SER A 172 -8.06 -24.56 2.27
CA SER A 172 -7.91 -25.83 1.55
C SER A 172 -8.30 -25.68 0.09
N PHE A 173 -9.43 -25.01 -0.20
CA PHE A 173 -9.86 -24.71 -1.56
C PHE A 173 -8.83 -23.84 -2.29
N VAL A 174 -8.39 -22.75 -1.67
CA VAL A 174 -7.34 -21.88 -2.24
C VAL A 174 -6.10 -22.70 -2.56
N ASN A 175 -5.58 -23.49 -1.61
CA ASN A 175 -4.40 -24.33 -1.85
C ASN A 175 -4.56 -25.35 -2.98
N ASP A 176 -5.76 -25.91 -3.16
CA ASP A 176 -6.04 -26.93 -4.17
C ASP A 176 -6.08 -26.34 -5.59
N VAL A 177 -6.76 -25.20 -5.77
CA VAL A 177 -6.92 -24.56 -7.10
C VAL A 177 -5.68 -23.77 -7.54
N THR A 178 -4.80 -23.46 -6.59
CA THR A 178 -3.57 -22.73 -6.86
C THR A 178 -2.43 -23.68 -7.15
N ARG A 179 -1.52 -23.30 -8.05
CA ARG A 179 -0.26 -24.04 -8.24
C ARG A 179 0.65 -23.91 -7.01
N ALA A 180 1.84 -24.51 -7.04
CA ALA A 180 2.82 -24.52 -5.94
C ALA A 180 3.34 -23.14 -5.46
N SER A 181 2.82 -22.02 -5.98
CA SER A 181 3.17 -20.64 -5.60
C SER A 181 2.00 -19.98 -4.88
N ASN A 182 1.81 -20.34 -3.61
CA ASN A 182 0.99 -19.56 -2.69
C ASN A 182 1.88 -18.64 -1.89
N GLU A 183 1.54 -17.36 -1.90
CA GLU A 183 2.26 -16.33 -1.18
C GLU A 183 1.42 -15.94 0.03
N ILE A 184 2.05 -15.94 1.20
CA ILE A 184 1.42 -15.39 2.41
C ILE A 184 1.84 -13.94 2.47
N ALA A 185 0.87 -13.05 2.26
CA ALA A 185 1.11 -11.63 2.28
C ALA A 185 0.57 -11.04 3.60
N ARG A 186 1.33 -10.11 4.20
CA ARG A 186 0.85 -9.43 5.40
C ARG A 186 -0.33 -8.57 5.00
N TYR A 187 -1.47 -8.84 5.61
CA TYR A 187 -2.64 -7.98 5.49
C TYR A 187 -2.90 -7.31 6.83
N PRO A 188 -3.16 -6.00 6.85
CA PRO A 188 -3.43 -5.30 8.09
C PRO A 188 -4.52 -5.99 8.89
N PHE A 189 -4.34 -6.05 10.21
CA PHE A 189 -5.31 -6.62 11.17
C PHE A 189 -5.54 -8.13 11.03
N THR A 190 -4.74 -8.83 10.22
CA THR A 190 -4.71 -10.29 10.19
C THR A 190 -3.53 -10.83 11.01
N THR A 191 -3.77 -11.88 11.79
CA THR A 191 -2.71 -12.54 12.57
C THR A 191 -1.86 -13.51 11.75
N LYS A 192 -2.41 -14.04 10.65
CA LYS A 192 -1.79 -15.05 9.79
C LYS A 192 -1.39 -14.52 8.40
N GLY A 193 -1.70 -13.26 8.10
CA GLY A 193 -1.67 -12.76 6.72
C GLY A 193 -2.87 -13.25 5.90
N VAL A 194 -3.02 -12.70 4.70
CA VAL A 194 -3.89 -13.26 3.67
C VAL A 194 -3.06 -14.18 2.78
N GLN A 195 -3.67 -15.25 2.30
CA GLN A 195 -3.01 -16.14 1.35
C GLN A 195 -3.43 -15.72 -0.05
N ILE A 196 -2.46 -15.35 -0.89
CA ILE A 196 -2.68 -14.97 -2.27
C ILE A 196 -2.16 -16.09 -3.14
N GLY A 197 -3.10 -16.74 -3.81
CA GLY A 197 -2.85 -17.77 -4.79
C GLY A 197 -3.06 -17.25 -6.21
N HIS A 198 -2.45 -17.93 -7.17
CA HIS A 198 -2.57 -17.56 -8.58
C HIS A 198 -2.86 -18.79 -9.42
N PHE A 199 -3.69 -18.61 -10.44
CA PHE A 199 -4.00 -19.63 -11.44
C PHE A 199 -4.20 -19.00 -12.82
N ASP A 200 -4.08 -19.80 -13.88
CA ASP A 200 -4.31 -19.35 -15.26
C ASP A 200 -5.60 -19.97 -15.80
N ARG A 201 -6.47 -19.17 -16.39
CA ARG A 201 -7.63 -19.63 -17.15
C ARG A 201 -7.77 -18.81 -18.42
N ASP A 202 -7.91 -19.46 -19.57
CA ASP A 202 -7.99 -18.81 -20.89
C ASP A 202 -6.87 -17.79 -21.19
N ARG A 203 -5.65 -18.08 -20.71
CA ARG A 203 -4.45 -17.22 -20.81
C ARG A 203 -4.55 -15.90 -20.02
N ILE A 204 -5.55 -15.76 -19.17
CA ILE A 204 -5.67 -14.71 -18.18
C ILE A 204 -5.18 -15.29 -16.85
N ARG A 205 -4.37 -14.50 -16.15
CA ARG A 205 -3.91 -14.84 -14.81
C ARG A 205 -4.91 -14.26 -13.82
N TYR A 206 -5.40 -15.09 -12.92
CA TYR A 206 -6.32 -14.72 -11.85
C TYR A 206 -5.61 -14.81 -10.51
N GLN A 207 -6.02 -13.94 -9.60
CA GLN A 207 -5.64 -13.97 -8.20
C GLN A 207 -6.79 -14.58 -7.39
N ILE A 208 -6.47 -15.39 -6.39
CA ILE A 208 -7.43 -15.89 -5.41
C ILE A 208 -6.93 -15.60 -4.01
N ILE A 209 -7.73 -14.86 -3.23
CA ILE A 209 -7.35 -14.36 -1.91
C ILE A 209 -8.16 -15.09 -0.83
N ASP A 210 -7.46 -15.82 0.03
CA ASP A 210 -8.04 -16.30 1.30
C ASP A 210 -7.98 -15.18 2.33
N THR A 211 -9.11 -14.91 2.99
CA THR A 211 -9.30 -13.74 3.86
C THR A 211 -9.55 -14.11 5.33
N PRO A 212 -8.64 -14.89 5.97
CA PRO A 212 -8.83 -15.35 7.34
C PRO A 212 -8.89 -14.17 8.31
N GLY A 213 -9.91 -14.15 9.18
CA GLY A 213 -10.16 -13.08 10.15
C GLY A 213 -10.79 -11.82 9.58
N LEU A 214 -10.98 -11.73 8.25
CA LEU A 214 -11.57 -10.56 7.59
C LEU A 214 -13.02 -10.81 7.18
N LEU A 215 -13.30 -11.88 6.42
CA LEU A 215 -14.65 -12.20 5.92
C LEU A 215 -15.19 -13.52 6.47
N ASP A 216 -14.87 -13.83 7.73
CA ASP A 216 -15.23 -15.08 8.41
C ASP A 216 -16.03 -14.91 9.71
N ARG A 217 -16.45 -13.67 10.01
CA ARG A 217 -17.28 -13.31 11.16
C ARG A 217 -18.18 -12.09 10.87
N PRO A 218 -19.26 -11.87 11.63
CA PRO A 218 -20.16 -10.73 11.47
C PRO A 218 -19.46 -9.36 11.51
N GLU A 219 -20.10 -8.35 10.95
CA GLU A 219 -19.54 -6.99 10.83
C GLU A 219 -19.49 -6.23 12.16
N ASP A 220 -20.46 -6.47 13.04
CA ASP A 220 -20.57 -5.86 14.36
C ASP A 220 -19.45 -6.29 15.33
N GLU A 221 -18.77 -7.40 15.03
CA GLU A 221 -17.60 -7.86 15.78
C GLU A 221 -16.29 -7.18 15.36
N ARG A 222 -16.31 -6.34 14.31
CA ARG A 222 -15.11 -5.69 13.75
C ARG A 222 -14.91 -4.30 14.33
N ASN A 223 -13.66 -3.90 14.52
CA ASN A 223 -13.34 -2.50 14.81
C ASN A 223 -13.33 -1.63 13.53
N ASP A 224 -13.27 -0.31 13.65
CA ASP A 224 -13.28 0.62 12.50
C ASP A 224 -12.19 0.32 11.49
N ILE A 225 -11.02 -0.07 11.99
CA ILE A 225 -9.83 -0.29 11.15
C ILE A 225 -9.95 -1.62 10.40
N GLU A 226 -10.49 -2.66 11.04
CA GLU A 226 -10.85 -3.93 10.38
C GLU A 226 -11.94 -3.74 9.33
N ARG A 227 -12.92 -2.85 9.57
CA ARG A 227 -13.94 -2.50 8.55
C ARG A 227 -13.31 -1.87 7.32
N GLN A 228 -12.35 -0.96 7.51
CA GLN A 228 -11.63 -0.33 6.40
C GLN A 228 -10.77 -1.32 5.63
N ALA A 229 -10.09 -2.24 6.33
CA ALA A 229 -9.34 -3.31 5.69
C ALA A 229 -10.26 -4.23 4.87
N VAL A 230 -11.49 -4.49 5.32
CA VAL A 230 -12.47 -5.25 4.52
C VAL A 230 -12.98 -4.43 3.34
N SER A 231 -13.23 -3.14 3.52
CA SER A 231 -13.61 -2.22 2.43
C SER A 231 -12.60 -2.26 1.29
N ALA A 232 -11.30 -2.34 1.62
CA ALA A 232 -10.28 -2.44 0.59
C ALA A 232 -10.50 -3.70 -0.28
N LEU A 233 -10.88 -4.84 0.28
CA LEU A 233 -11.18 -6.06 -0.50
C LEU A 233 -12.34 -5.87 -1.49
N GLU A 234 -13.27 -4.95 -1.24
CA GLU A 234 -14.34 -4.62 -2.19
C GLU A 234 -13.83 -3.86 -3.41
N HIS A 235 -12.74 -3.12 -3.27
CA HIS A 235 -12.06 -2.48 -4.39
C HIS A 235 -11.21 -3.46 -5.19
N LEU A 236 -10.81 -4.58 -4.58
CA LEU A 236 -10.00 -5.60 -5.22
C LEU A 236 -10.85 -6.68 -5.90
N ALA A 237 -11.95 -7.12 -5.29
CA ALA A 237 -12.67 -8.30 -5.74
C ALA A 237 -13.45 -8.05 -7.04
N ASP A 238 -13.29 -8.94 -8.01
CA ASP A 238 -14.17 -9.04 -9.17
C ASP A 238 -15.23 -10.13 -8.99
N ALA A 239 -15.00 -11.07 -8.08
CA ALA A 239 -15.99 -12.03 -7.61
C ALA A 239 -15.69 -12.49 -6.18
N VAL A 240 -16.72 -12.96 -5.48
CA VAL A 240 -16.59 -13.56 -4.15
C VAL A 240 -17.09 -15.00 -4.18
N ILE A 241 -16.29 -15.92 -3.64
CA ILE A 241 -16.71 -17.29 -3.34
C ILE A 241 -17.01 -17.35 -1.84
N PHE A 242 -18.28 -17.47 -1.49
CA PHE A 242 -18.71 -17.71 -0.11
C PHE A 242 -18.77 -19.21 0.17
N VAL A 243 -17.84 -19.71 0.98
CA VAL A 243 -17.75 -21.14 1.33
C VAL A 243 -18.53 -21.41 2.61
N ALA A 244 -19.45 -22.37 2.53
CA ALA A 244 -20.24 -22.86 3.66
C ALA A 244 -20.06 -24.37 3.86
N ASP A 245 -20.47 -24.87 5.03
CA ASP A 245 -20.38 -26.26 5.45
C ASP A 245 -21.70 -26.72 6.08
N ALA A 246 -22.47 -27.53 5.35
CA ALA A 246 -23.72 -28.12 5.84
C ALA A 246 -23.50 -29.32 6.80
N SER A 247 -22.29 -29.87 6.88
CA SER A 247 -21.98 -31.05 7.71
C SER A 247 -21.87 -30.75 9.21
N GLY A 248 -21.79 -29.47 9.58
CA GLY A 248 -21.56 -29.00 10.96
C GLY A 248 -20.11 -29.19 11.45
N ALA A 249 -19.21 -29.71 10.61
CA ALA A 249 -17.82 -29.98 10.99
C ALA A 249 -16.99 -28.71 11.22
N CYS A 250 -17.39 -27.57 10.66
CA CYS A 250 -16.78 -26.27 10.89
C CYS A 250 -16.99 -25.74 12.32
N GLY A 251 -18.00 -26.26 13.04
CA GLY A 251 -18.34 -25.86 14.40
C GLY A 251 -19.35 -24.71 14.51
N TYR A 252 -19.93 -24.26 13.39
CA TYR A 252 -20.89 -23.16 13.34
C TYR A 252 -22.24 -23.62 12.77
N PRO A 253 -23.39 -23.15 13.30
CA PRO A 253 -24.72 -23.46 12.76
C PRO A 253 -24.86 -22.98 11.31
N ILE A 254 -25.67 -23.69 10.52
CA ILE A 254 -25.94 -23.31 9.12
C ILE A 254 -26.58 -21.92 9.07
N GLU A 255 -27.49 -21.63 9.99
CA GLU A 255 -28.20 -20.35 10.07
C GLU A 255 -27.21 -19.18 10.19
N SER A 256 -26.21 -19.28 11.07
CA SER A 256 -25.18 -18.26 11.23
C SER A 256 -24.31 -18.12 9.98
N GLN A 257 -24.02 -19.22 9.28
CA GLN A 257 -23.31 -19.20 7.99
C GLN A 257 -24.12 -18.46 6.92
N LEU A 258 -25.43 -18.66 6.87
CA LEU A 258 -26.32 -17.99 5.93
C LEU A 258 -26.48 -16.49 6.25
N GLU A 259 -26.55 -16.12 7.53
CA GLU A 259 -26.56 -14.72 7.96
C GLU A 259 -25.28 -13.99 7.52
N LEU A 260 -24.11 -14.60 7.73
CA LEU A 260 -22.85 -14.04 7.26
C LEU A 260 -22.80 -13.96 5.73
N ARG A 261 -23.28 -14.98 5.02
CA ARG A 261 -23.39 -14.96 3.55
C ARG A 261 -24.21 -13.77 3.08
N ASP A 262 -25.36 -13.54 3.70
CA ASP A 262 -26.28 -12.46 3.30
C ASP A 262 -25.67 -11.07 3.57
N ALA A 263 -24.95 -10.92 4.69
CA ALA A 263 -24.17 -9.72 4.97
C ALA A 263 -23.05 -9.49 3.93
N VAL A 264 -22.31 -10.54 3.56
CA VAL A 264 -21.29 -10.46 2.49
C VAL A 264 -21.96 -10.11 1.15
N LYS A 265 -23.07 -10.76 0.79
CA LYS A 265 -23.81 -10.44 -0.44
C LYS A 265 -24.22 -8.97 -0.51
N ALA A 266 -24.85 -8.46 0.55
CA ALA A 266 -25.27 -7.06 0.61
C ALA A 266 -24.10 -6.07 0.48
N ARG A 267 -22.94 -6.42 1.03
CA ARG A 267 -21.73 -5.58 0.99
C ARG A 267 -21.16 -5.41 -0.42
N PHE A 268 -21.14 -6.49 -1.20
CA PHE A 268 -20.58 -6.51 -2.55
C PHE A 268 -21.60 -6.10 -3.64
N GLU A 269 -22.89 -6.01 -3.29
CA GLU A 269 -23.99 -5.65 -4.18
C GLU A 269 -23.85 -4.23 -4.76
N GLU A 270 -23.39 -3.25 -3.96
CA GLU A 270 -23.26 -1.84 -4.41
C GLU A 270 -22.27 -1.66 -5.58
N ARG A 271 -21.36 -2.62 -5.77
CA ARG A 271 -20.34 -2.63 -6.82
C ARG A 271 -20.63 -3.64 -7.93
N ASP A 272 -21.80 -4.24 -7.93
CA ASP A 272 -22.20 -5.30 -8.86
C ASP A 272 -21.23 -6.51 -8.85
N ILE A 273 -20.56 -6.78 -7.71
CA ILE A 273 -19.61 -7.89 -7.58
C ILE A 273 -20.40 -9.19 -7.28
N PRO A 274 -20.30 -10.22 -8.13
CA PRO A 274 -21.04 -11.47 -7.94
C PRO A 274 -20.52 -12.25 -6.73
N VAL A 275 -21.45 -12.79 -5.94
CA VAL A 275 -21.15 -13.65 -4.78
C VAL A 275 -21.74 -15.03 -4.98
N LEU A 276 -20.86 -16.02 -5.21
CA LEU A 276 -21.20 -17.42 -5.41
C LEU A 276 -21.20 -18.17 -4.07
N THR A 277 -22.33 -18.75 -3.71
CA THR A 277 -22.50 -19.58 -2.51
C THR A 277 -22.09 -21.01 -2.83
N VAL A 278 -21.07 -21.52 -2.15
CA VAL A 278 -20.53 -22.86 -2.38
C VAL A 278 -20.61 -23.68 -1.10
N CYS A 279 -21.37 -24.78 -1.13
CA CYS A 279 -21.39 -25.74 -0.05
C CYS A 279 -20.21 -26.71 -0.20
N ASN A 280 -19.19 -26.54 0.64
CA ASN A 280 -18.06 -27.47 0.72
C ASN A 280 -18.40 -28.68 1.60
N LYS A 281 -17.56 -29.72 1.56
CA LYS A 281 -17.74 -31.01 2.26
C LYS A 281 -19.02 -31.71 1.82
N SER A 282 -19.36 -31.60 0.53
CA SER A 282 -20.55 -32.21 -0.08
C SER A 282 -20.55 -33.74 0.01
N ASP A 283 -19.38 -34.36 0.18
CA ASP A 283 -19.21 -35.78 0.50
C ASP A 283 -19.85 -36.18 1.84
N ARG A 284 -20.12 -35.20 2.72
CA ARG A 284 -20.70 -35.40 4.05
C ARG A 284 -22.14 -34.93 4.15
N SER A 285 -22.46 -33.76 3.60
CA SER A 285 -23.83 -33.22 3.58
C SER A 285 -24.00 -32.20 2.47
N THR A 286 -25.20 -32.17 1.90
CA THR A 286 -25.67 -31.17 0.93
C THR A 286 -26.95 -30.49 1.42
N ASP A 287 -27.23 -30.55 2.74
CA ASP A 287 -28.47 -30.07 3.37
C ASP A 287 -28.49 -28.53 3.53
N MET A 288 -28.09 -27.81 2.49
CA MET A 288 -28.26 -26.37 2.36
C MET A 288 -28.42 -26.00 0.90
N GLU A 289 -29.17 -24.93 0.62
CA GLU A 289 -29.23 -24.34 -0.72
C GLU A 289 -27.92 -23.59 -1.01
N ALA A 290 -27.28 -23.93 -2.12
CA ALA A 290 -26.06 -23.30 -2.60
C ALA A 290 -26.07 -23.25 -4.13
N ASP A 291 -25.32 -22.30 -4.70
CA ASP A 291 -25.15 -22.18 -6.14
C ASP A 291 -24.40 -23.40 -6.69
N LEU A 292 -23.39 -23.88 -5.93
CA LEU A 292 -22.57 -25.05 -6.24
C LEU A 292 -22.28 -25.89 -4.99
N TYR A 293 -21.96 -27.16 -5.20
CA TYR A 293 -21.53 -28.11 -4.17
C TYR A 293 -20.18 -28.69 -4.54
N MET A 294 -19.25 -28.70 -3.59
CA MET A 294 -17.91 -29.24 -3.78
C MET A 294 -17.42 -30.05 -2.58
N SER A 295 -16.41 -30.88 -2.82
CA SER A 295 -15.61 -31.48 -1.75
C SER A 295 -14.14 -31.37 -2.11
N VAL A 296 -13.43 -30.48 -1.40
CA VAL A 296 -11.98 -30.36 -1.52
C VAL A 296 -11.27 -31.65 -1.08
N GLU A 297 -11.86 -32.42 -0.17
CA GLU A 297 -11.28 -33.71 0.29
C GLU A 297 -11.27 -34.76 -0.84
N THR A 298 -12.33 -34.83 -1.65
CA THR A 298 -12.45 -35.81 -2.73
C THR A 298 -12.02 -35.26 -4.10
N GLY A 299 -11.84 -33.94 -4.21
CA GLY A 299 -11.62 -33.22 -5.47
C GLY A 299 -12.90 -33.04 -6.32
N GLU A 300 -14.07 -33.35 -5.76
CA GLU A 300 -15.34 -33.26 -6.49
C GLU A 300 -15.74 -31.79 -6.70
N ASN A 301 -16.00 -31.43 -7.96
CA ASN A 301 -16.46 -30.11 -8.42
C ASN A 301 -15.59 -28.90 -8.07
N VAL A 302 -14.36 -29.09 -7.57
CA VAL A 302 -13.47 -27.97 -7.21
C VAL A 302 -13.16 -27.06 -8.42
N GLU A 303 -12.79 -27.67 -9.56
CA GLU A 303 -12.56 -26.91 -10.80
C GLU A 303 -13.83 -26.25 -11.36
N ALA A 304 -14.99 -26.88 -11.18
CA ALA A 304 -16.27 -26.33 -11.64
C ALA A 304 -16.66 -25.06 -10.85
N VAL A 305 -16.31 -25.00 -9.56
CA VAL A 305 -16.48 -23.79 -8.74
C VAL A 305 -15.58 -22.67 -9.24
N LEU A 306 -14.33 -23.00 -9.57
CA LEU A 306 -13.39 -22.02 -10.13
C LEU A 306 -13.87 -21.48 -11.48
N ASP A 307 -14.36 -22.37 -12.34
CA ASP A 307 -14.94 -22.02 -13.65
C ASP A 307 -16.15 -21.09 -13.53
N ALA A 308 -17.06 -21.39 -12.60
CA ALA A 308 -18.22 -20.54 -12.37
C ALA A 308 -17.83 -19.14 -11.86
N ALA A 309 -16.79 -19.04 -11.02
CA ALA A 309 -16.27 -17.75 -10.58
C ALA A 309 -15.64 -16.95 -11.72
N VAL A 310 -14.85 -17.61 -12.58
CA VAL A 310 -14.26 -16.99 -13.78
C VAL A 310 -15.37 -16.52 -14.75
N GLU A 311 -16.39 -17.33 -14.99
CA GLU A 311 -17.53 -16.97 -15.83
C GLU A 311 -18.32 -15.79 -15.24
N ALA A 312 -18.51 -15.75 -13.92
CA ALA A 312 -19.20 -14.66 -13.24
C ALA A 312 -18.45 -13.32 -13.35
N ILE A 313 -17.11 -13.35 -13.33
CA ILE A 313 -16.29 -12.15 -13.56
C ILE A 313 -16.48 -11.64 -14.99
N GLY A 314 -16.50 -12.55 -15.98
CA GLY A 314 -16.66 -12.17 -17.39
C GLY A 314 -15.54 -11.27 -17.92
N PHE A 315 -14.31 -11.41 -17.39
CA PHE A 315 -13.18 -10.53 -17.71
C PHE A 315 -12.78 -10.64 -19.19
N GLU A 316 -12.84 -9.52 -19.91
CA GLU A 316 -12.30 -9.40 -21.26
C GLU A 316 -11.00 -8.58 -21.21
N PRO A 317 -9.83 -9.16 -21.56
CA PRO A 317 -8.58 -8.43 -21.51
C PRO A 317 -8.58 -7.31 -22.54
N ASP A 318 -8.12 -6.13 -22.13
CA ASP A 318 -8.00 -4.97 -23.01
C ASP A 318 -6.83 -5.19 -23.99
N ILE A 319 -7.13 -5.77 -25.16
CA ILE A 319 -6.12 -6.03 -26.19
C ILE A 319 -5.90 -4.72 -26.96
N PRO A 320 -4.72 -4.06 -26.84
CA PRO A 320 -4.45 -2.88 -27.63
C PRO A 320 -4.57 -3.23 -29.12
N PRO A 321 -5.18 -2.37 -29.96
CA PRO A 321 -5.38 -2.67 -31.37
C PRO A 321 -4.03 -3.01 -31.99
N SER A 322 -3.95 -4.17 -32.65
CA SER A 322 -2.71 -4.63 -33.27
C SER A 322 -2.17 -3.53 -34.17
N ARG A 323 -0.95 -3.05 -33.93
CA ARG A 323 -0.23 -2.22 -34.90
C ARG A 323 0.02 -3.04 -36.16
N ASN A 324 -0.93 -3.04 -37.08
CA ASN A 324 -0.79 -3.47 -38.47
C ASN A 324 -1.98 -2.90 -39.28
N GLU A 325 -1.80 -1.69 -39.77
CA GLU A 325 -2.09 -1.31 -41.17
C GLU A 325 -0.95 -0.39 -41.65
#